data_AF-A0A0W8EMY1-F1
#
_entry.id   AF-A0A0W8EMY1-F1
#
_cell.length_a   1.000
_cell.length_b   1.000
_cell.length_c   1.000
_cell.angle_alpha   90.00
_cell.angle_beta   90.00
_cell.angle_gamma   90.00
#
_symmetry.space_group_name_H-M   'P 1'
#
loop_
_entity.id
_entity.type
_entity.pdbx_description
1 polymer ?
#
loop_
_entity_poly.entity_id
_entity_poly.type
_entity_poly.pdbx_seq_one_letter_code
_entity_poly.pdbx_strand_id
1 'polypeptide(L)' 'MNTIEARDFTDLTCTNLMITLKILLKRLPPGDSFAFLATREQVDNTCSPFSGQGYTVGWEQEDENRYRVRIGK' A
#
# COMPACT_ATOMS: atom_id res chain seq x y z
N MET A 1 11.26 -6.32 -19.25
CA MET A 1 11.11 -5.65 -17.94
C MET A 1 9.63 -5.69 -17.61
N ASN A 2 9.18 -6.62 -16.76
CA ASN A 2 7.78 -6.62 -16.31
C ASN A 2 7.65 -5.58 -15.21
N THR A 3 7.29 -4.37 -15.59
CA THR A 3 6.84 -3.35 -14.64
C THR A 3 5.54 -3.91 -14.04
N ILE A 4 5.60 -4.49 -12.84
CA ILE A 4 4.39 -4.77 -12.08
C ILE A 4 3.77 -3.39 -11.82
N GLU A 5 2.75 -3.03 -12.58
CA GLU A 5 2.08 -1.74 -12.47
C GLU A 5 1.54 -1.61 -11.04
N ALA A 6 1.99 -0.58 -10.34
CA ALA A 6 1.49 -0.27 -9.02
C ALA A 6 0.03 0.19 -9.18
N ARG A 7 -0.89 -0.43 -8.44
CA ARG A 7 -2.30 -0.07 -8.50
C ARG A 7 -2.48 1.35 -7.98
N ASP A 8 -3.22 2.18 -8.69
CA ASP A 8 -3.45 3.55 -8.25
C ASP A 8 -4.63 3.62 -7.27
N PHE A 9 -4.37 4.07 -6.04
CA PHE A 9 -5.37 4.23 -4.99
C PHE A 9 -5.45 5.67 -4.47
N THR A 10 -4.84 6.66 -5.14
CA THR A 10 -4.83 8.06 -4.66
C THR A 10 -6.24 8.64 -4.50
N ASP A 11 -7.21 8.15 -5.27
CA ASP A 11 -8.61 8.61 -5.22
C ASP A 11 -9.44 7.93 -4.12
N LEU A 12 -8.88 6.95 -3.40
CA LEU A 12 -9.58 6.32 -2.29
C LEU A 12 -9.52 7.20 -1.03
N THR A 13 -10.60 7.18 -0.24
CA THR A 13 -10.49 7.64 1.15
C THR A 13 -9.59 6.69 1.95
N CYS A 14 -9.00 7.15 3.05
CA CYS A 14 -8.20 6.29 3.95
C CYS A 14 -8.97 5.04 4.39
N THR A 15 -10.26 5.16 4.68
CA THR A 15 -11.13 4.02 5.04
C THR A 15 -11.26 3.01 3.89
N ASN A 16 -11.54 3.48 2.67
CA ASN A 16 -11.69 2.61 1.51
C ASN A 16 -10.36 1.93 1.14
N LEU A 17 -9.25 2.65 1.29
CA LEU A 17 -7.92 2.09 1.12
C LEU A 17 -7.66 0.99 2.15
N MET A 18 -7.91 1.23 3.43
CA MET A 18 -7.73 0.22 4.49
C MET A 18 -8.55 -1.06 4.25
N ILE A 19 -9.81 -0.92 3.82
CA ILE A 19 -10.67 -2.05 3.49
C ILE A 19 -10.09 -2.82 2.29
N THR A 20 -9.72 -2.10 1.23
CA THR A 20 -9.10 -2.68 0.03
C THR A 20 -7.83 -3.45 0.37
N LEU A 21 -6.90 -2.84 1.13
CA LEU A 21 -5.65 -3.46 1.55
C LEU A 21 -5.89 -4.73 2.38
N LYS A 22 -6.84 -4.71 3.33
CA LYS A 22 -7.20 -5.92 4.11
C LYS A 22 -7.68 -7.07 3.22
N ILE A 23 -8.45 -6.79 2.18
CA ILE A 23 -8.93 -7.82 1.23
C ILE A 23 -7.76 -8.38 0.41
N LEU A 24 -6.88 -7.50 -0.08
CA LEU A 24 -5.73 -7.89 -0.90
C LEU A 24 -4.72 -8.71 -0.10
N LEU A 25 -4.36 -8.26 1.11
CA LEU A 25 -3.40 -8.93 1.98
C LEU A 25 -3.89 -10.30 2.47
N LYS A 26 -5.21 -10.48 2.66
CA LYS A 26 -5.77 -11.80 2.97
C LYS A 26 -5.59 -12.82 1.85
N ARG A 27 -5.51 -12.35 0.59
CA ARG A 27 -5.33 -13.18 -0.61
C ARG A 27 -3.86 -13.32 -1.00
N LEU A 28 -2.96 -12.60 -0.33
CA LEU A 28 -1.54 -12.58 -0.64
C LEU A 28 -0.87 -13.83 -0.05
N PRO A 29 -0.15 -14.62 -0.88
CA PRO A 29 0.67 -15.72 -0.39
C PRO A 29 1.71 -15.24 0.64
N PRO A 30 2.12 -16.07 1.62
CA PRO A 30 3.22 -15.74 2.51
C PRO A 30 4.52 -15.52 1.72
N GLY A 31 5.26 -14.45 2.03
CA GLY A 31 6.49 -14.06 1.34
C GLY A 31 6.27 -13.15 0.12
N ASP A 32 5.04 -12.97 -0.33
CA ASP A 32 4.72 -12.07 -1.45
C ASP A 32 4.49 -10.63 -0.98
N SER A 33 4.64 -9.70 -1.93
CA SER A 33 4.32 -8.29 -1.77
C SER A 33 3.66 -7.73 -3.02
N PHE A 34 2.92 -6.63 -2.86
CA PHE A 34 2.43 -5.85 -4.00
C PHE A 34 2.70 -4.36 -3.79
N ALA A 35 2.74 -3.62 -4.91
CA ALA A 35 2.91 -2.18 -4.91
C ALA A 35 1.59 -1.46 -5.25
N PHE A 36 1.37 -0.30 -4.63
CA PHE A 36 0.27 0.59 -4.94
C PHE A 36 0.70 2.06 -4.77
N LEU A 37 -0.08 2.97 -5.33
CA LEU A 37 0.14 4.40 -5.21
C LEU A 37 -0.84 4.99 -4.22
N ALA A 38 -0.34 5.93 -3.41
CA ALA A 38 -1.09 6.59 -2.37
C ALA A 38 -0.67 8.05 -2.21
N THR A 39 -1.54 8.86 -1.62
CA THR A 39 -1.22 10.22 -1.19
C THR A 39 -0.43 10.20 0.12
N ARG A 40 0.11 11.36 0.52
CA ARG A 40 0.82 11.47 1.80
C ARG A 40 -0.09 11.12 2.98
N GLU A 41 -1.30 11.66 2.99
CA GLU A 41 -2.29 11.40 4.04
C GLU A 41 -2.59 9.90 4.17
N GLN A 42 -2.76 9.22 3.04
CA GLN A 42 -2.99 7.78 3.03
C GLN A 42 -1.80 6.99 3.58
N VAL A 43 -0.56 7.34 3.22
CA VAL A 43 0.65 6.71 3.76
C VAL A 43 0.67 6.83 5.29
N ASP A 44 0.50 8.04 5.81
CA ASP A 44 0.56 8.32 7.25
C ASP A 44 -0.53 7.57 8.03
N ASN A 45 -1.73 7.43 7.46
CA ASN A 45 -2.86 6.77 8.10
C ASN A 45 -2.91 5.24 7.91
N THR A 46 -2.21 4.68 6.92
CA THR A 46 -2.33 3.24 6.59
C THR A 46 -1.07 2.44 6.88
N CYS A 47 0.13 2.99 6.67
CA CYS A 47 1.36 2.21 6.77
C CYS A 47 1.66 1.76 8.21
N SER A 48 1.50 2.66 9.19
CA SER A 48 1.74 2.34 10.61
C SER A 48 0.79 1.23 11.13
N PRO A 49 -0.54 1.31 10.91
CA PRO A 49 -1.44 0.23 11.30
C PRO A 49 -1.10 -1.15 10.70
N PHE A 50 -0.66 -1.23 9.44
CA PHE A 50 -0.31 -2.52 8.83
C PHE A 50 1.06 -3.03 9.30
N SER A 51 2.04 -2.14 9.50
CA SER A 51 3.33 -2.54 10.07
C SER A 51 3.16 -3.11 11.48
N GLY A 52 2.30 -2.50 12.31
CA GLY A 52 1.95 -3.01 13.65
C GLY A 52 1.20 -4.36 13.65
N GLN A 53 0.66 -4.79 12.50
CA GLN A 53 0.00 -6.10 12.33
C GLN A 53 0.96 -7.18 11.81
N GLY A 54 2.25 -6.85 11.66
CA GLY A 54 3.29 -7.79 11.19
C GLY A 54 3.50 -7.81 9.68
N TYR A 55 2.88 -6.90 8.92
CA TYR A 55 3.18 -6.77 7.49
C TYR A 55 4.47 -5.98 7.28
N THR A 56 5.25 -6.35 6.26
CA THR A 56 6.38 -5.55 5.82
C THR A 56 5.85 -4.41 4.95
N VAL A 57 6.10 -3.16 5.36
CA VAL A 57 5.63 -1.96 4.65
C VAL A 57 6.80 -1.03 4.38
N GLY A 58 6.90 -0.51 3.17
CA GLY A 58 7.85 0.54 2.79
C GLY A 58 7.25 1.45 1.73
N TRP A 59 7.72 2.69 1.63
CA TRP A 59 7.24 3.64 0.64
C TRP A 59 8.33 4.59 0.16
N GLU A 60 8.16 5.05 -1.06
CA GLU A 60 9.05 5.96 -1.77
C GLU A 60 8.20 7.10 -2.34
N GLN A 61 8.64 8.35 -2.22
CA GLN A 61 7.94 9.47 -2.83
C GLN A 61 8.24 9.52 -4.34
N GLU A 62 7.19 9.51 -5.17
CA GLU A 62 7.31 9.65 -6.63
C GLU A 62 6.99 11.07 -7.10
N ASP A 63 6.12 11.79 -6.38
CA ASP A 63 5.72 13.18 -6.70
C ASP A 63 5.26 13.92 -5.41
N GLU A 64 4.90 15.20 -5.52
CA GLU A 64 4.54 16.09 -4.39
C GLU A 64 3.52 15.46 -3.43
N ASN A 65 2.48 14.82 -3.96
CA ASN A 65 1.46 14.11 -3.18
C ASN A 65 1.21 12.68 -3.69
N ARG A 66 2.26 12.01 -4.19
CA ARG A 66 2.17 10.65 -4.74
C ARG A 66 3.34 9.80 -4.24
N TYR A 67 3.00 8.67 -3.65
CA TYR A 67 3.95 7.76 -3.01
C TYR A 67 3.70 6.35 -3.54
N ARG A 68 4.78 5.67 -3.94
CA ARG A 68 4.73 4.24 -4.21
C ARG A 68 4.96 3.49 -2.91
N VAL A 69 3.92 2.79 -2.47
CA VAL A 69 3.93 1.93 -1.28
C VAL A 69 4.12 0.49 -1.72
N ARG A 70 5.00 -0.25 -1.06
CA ARG A 70 5.11 -1.71 -1.13
C ARG A 70 4.68 -2.30 0.20
N ILE A 71 3.79 -3.29 0.13
CA ILE A 71 3.30 -4.01 1.30
C ILE A 71 3.31 -5.53 1.05
N GLY A 72 3.79 -6.30 2.02
CA GLY A 72 3.92 -7.75 1.92
C GLY A 72 3.71 -8.49 3.24
N LYS A 73 3.51 -9.81 3.13
CA LYS A 73 3.22 -10.71 4.25
C LYS A 73 4.39 -11.63 4.57
#